data_AF-A0A3N5KS26-F1
#
_entry.id   AF-A0A3N5KS26-F1
#
_cell.length_a   1.000
_cell.length_b   1.000
_cell.length_c   1.000
_cell.angle_alpha   90.00
_cell.angle_beta   90.00
_cell.angle_gamma   90.00
#
_symmetry.space_group_name_H-M   'P 1'
#
loop_
_entity.id
_entity.type
_entity.pdbx_description
1 polymer ?
#
loop_
_entity_poly.entity_id
_entity_poly.type
_entity_poly.pdbx_seq_one_letter_code
_entity_poly.pdbx_strand_id
1 'polypeptide(L)'
;GRGGMGAVMGSKNLKAIAVRGTGSVNVPNMLRIYNTALRLNQVVATNPAVKGLSEYGTPRNVLSMNAAGILPTRNWQTEMFKGAEGISGETMKEQVVKGHRACFACSINCTKYSVVPSGKYKSIINGPDYETVYGFGSICEVDDIRALCKVDEVCDEYGIDLIQASMSVAWAMECYEKGIFTKADTGGLDLSWGNADAMIHLTEMIGKREGLGALLAKGTREAAKIVGKGSERFVISNKGMDWPGHSCRPWPGTAVGYATGPRGGSHHDIRPTLEKSGMVDRTVLEGKGAMASEVNHWLILADSAVVCHLGESIWGPAKINDNLIDALNAVTGWNLDYAQAHKIAERQWNMIRCFAAREGFTRNDDTLPIRFMEEPVPEGPMKGSVIPKDTLEGLKNQYYDYRGWDKKTGNPTKAKLAELGLEFAAKDIC
;
A
#
# COMPACT_ATOMS: atom_id res chain seq x y z
N GLY A 1 2.20 -5.54 8.58
CA GLY A 1 1.05 -6.16 7.87
C GLY A 1 -0.20 -5.37 8.17
N ARG A 2 -1.07 -5.11 7.18
CA ARG A 2 -2.18 -4.15 7.28
C ARG A 2 -3.52 -4.80 7.60
N GLY A 3 -4.52 -3.99 8.00
CA GLY A 3 -5.91 -4.44 8.17
C GLY A 3 -6.21 -5.15 9.50
N GLY A 4 -5.33 -5.02 10.50
CA GLY A 4 -5.62 -5.46 11.86
C GLY A 4 -5.60 -6.98 12.09
N MET A 5 -5.04 -7.77 11.18
CA MET A 5 -4.97 -9.24 11.34
C MET A 5 -4.23 -9.67 12.62
N GLY A 6 -3.18 -8.94 13.03
CA GLY A 6 -2.51 -9.16 14.31
C GLY A 6 -3.43 -8.95 15.53
N ALA A 7 -4.34 -7.98 15.46
CA ALA A 7 -5.35 -7.77 16.50
C ALA A 7 -6.40 -8.89 16.54
N VAL A 8 -6.80 -9.44 15.38
CA VAL A 8 -7.68 -10.62 15.31
C VAL A 8 -7.00 -11.85 15.90
N MET A 9 -5.70 -12.03 15.67
CA MET A 9 -4.91 -13.09 16.28
C MET A 9 -4.81 -12.93 17.80
N GLY A 10 -4.53 -11.71 18.27
CA GLY A 10 -4.49 -11.36 19.69
C GLY A 10 -5.83 -11.52 20.41
N SER A 11 -6.96 -11.17 19.77
CA SER A 11 -8.29 -11.34 20.36
C SER A 11 -8.70 -12.81 20.55
N LYS A 12 -7.99 -13.73 19.88
CA LYS A 12 -8.12 -15.19 20.06
C LYS A 12 -7.10 -15.76 21.05
N ASN A 13 -6.34 -14.92 21.74
CA ASN A 13 -5.23 -15.33 22.61
C ASN A 13 -4.20 -16.24 21.92
N LEU A 14 -4.04 -16.10 20.60
CA LEU A 14 -3.08 -16.86 19.82
C LEU A 14 -1.80 -16.04 19.68
N LYS A 15 -0.70 -16.45 20.33
CA LYS A 15 0.56 -15.68 20.28
C LYS A 15 1.40 -15.96 19.03
N ALA A 16 1.45 -17.21 18.58
CA ALA A 16 2.28 -17.62 17.45
C ALA A 16 1.74 -18.90 16.80
N ILE A 17 2.19 -19.16 15.56
CA ILE A 17 2.02 -20.43 14.85
C ILE A 17 3.42 -20.87 14.41
N ALA A 18 3.87 -22.03 14.85
CA ALA A 18 5.16 -22.61 14.45
C ALA A 18 4.93 -23.79 13.51
N VAL A 19 5.61 -23.79 12.36
CA VAL A 19 5.46 -24.81 11.30
C VAL A 19 6.83 -25.32 10.86
N ARG A 20 6.97 -26.64 10.74
CA ARG A 20 8.12 -27.31 10.11
C ARG A 20 7.61 -28.42 9.19
N GLY A 21 8.03 -28.38 7.93
CA GLY A 21 7.74 -29.42 6.95
C GLY A 21 9.02 -29.90 6.28
N THR A 22 9.14 -31.20 6.04
CA THR A 22 10.28 -31.83 5.33
C THR A 22 9.82 -32.66 4.12
N GLY A 23 8.52 -32.60 3.79
CA GLY A 23 7.97 -33.24 2.60
C GLY A 23 8.22 -32.42 1.34
N SER A 24 8.02 -33.05 0.17
CA SER A 24 8.08 -32.40 -1.13
C SER A 24 6.70 -31.90 -1.58
N VAL A 25 6.69 -30.89 -2.45
CA VAL A 25 5.49 -30.48 -3.18
C VAL A 25 5.41 -31.29 -4.48
N ASN A 26 4.31 -32.01 -4.66
CA ASN A 26 4.07 -32.77 -5.89
C ASN A 26 3.62 -31.83 -7.02
N VAL A 27 4.22 -32.02 -8.20
CA VAL A 27 3.99 -31.17 -9.37
C VAL A 27 3.83 -32.04 -10.61
N PRO A 28 3.03 -31.63 -11.61
CA PRO A 28 2.72 -32.46 -12.76
C PRO A 28 3.91 -32.67 -13.71
N ASN A 29 4.84 -31.70 -13.79
CA ASN A 29 6.02 -31.79 -14.63
C ASN A 29 7.17 -30.94 -14.08
N MET A 30 8.13 -31.59 -13.41
CA MET A 30 9.28 -30.91 -12.80
C MET A 30 10.21 -30.25 -13.84
N LEU A 31 10.37 -30.84 -15.03
CA LEU A 31 11.21 -30.26 -16.09
C LEU A 31 10.61 -28.96 -16.63
N ARG A 32 9.27 -28.90 -16.79
CA ARG A 32 8.57 -27.66 -17.17
C ARG A 32 8.81 -26.57 -16.13
N ILE A 33 8.68 -26.88 -14.84
CA ILE A 33 8.93 -25.93 -13.75
C ILE A 33 10.37 -25.42 -13.78
N TYR A 34 11.35 -26.33 -13.90
CA TYR A 34 12.76 -25.96 -13.95
C TYR A 34 13.05 -24.99 -15.10
N ASN A 35 12.57 -25.30 -16.31
CA ASN A 35 12.77 -24.44 -17.48
C ASN A 35 12.06 -23.09 -17.35
N THR A 36 10.84 -23.06 -16.82
CA THR A 36 10.12 -21.80 -16.54
C THR A 36 10.87 -20.96 -15.51
N ALA A 37 11.37 -21.57 -14.43
CA ALA A 37 12.14 -20.87 -13.40
C ALA A 37 13.46 -20.30 -13.95
N LEU A 38 14.20 -21.05 -14.77
CA LEU A 38 15.40 -20.55 -15.44
C LEU A 38 15.10 -19.34 -16.33
N ARG A 39 14.05 -19.44 -17.15
CA ARG A 39 13.62 -18.34 -18.03
C ARG A 39 13.27 -17.10 -17.22
N LEU A 40 12.45 -17.24 -16.17
CA LEU A 40 12.04 -16.12 -15.33
C LEU A 40 13.23 -15.50 -14.58
N ASN A 41 14.16 -16.31 -14.07
CA ASN A 41 15.39 -15.81 -13.46
C ASN A 41 16.25 -14.99 -14.45
N GLN A 42 16.29 -15.39 -15.73
CA GLN A 42 16.98 -14.59 -16.75
C GLN A 42 16.29 -13.24 -17.01
N VAL A 43 14.95 -13.22 -17.00
CA VAL A 43 14.19 -11.95 -17.12
C VAL A 43 14.48 -11.08 -15.90
N VAL A 44 14.45 -11.64 -14.68
CA VAL A 44 14.76 -10.93 -13.43
C VAL A 44 16.18 -10.34 -13.48
N ALA A 45 17.19 -11.12 -13.88
CA ALA A 45 18.59 -10.69 -13.92
C ALA A 45 18.86 -9.55 -14.92
N THR A 46 18.10 -9.49 -16.02
CA THR A 46 18.29 -8.49 -17.07
C THR A 46 17.39 -7.25 -16.92
N ASN A 47 16.36 -7.29 -16.07
CA ASN A 47 15.39 -6.21 -15.91
C ASN A 47 15.95 -5.02 -15.09
N PRO A 48 16.04 -3.80 -15.66
CA PRO A 48 16.56 -2.62 -14.95
C PRO A 48 15.77 -2.25 -13.70
N ALA A 49 14.44 -2.41 -13.73
CA ALA A 49 13.59 -2.16 -12.58
C ALA A 49 13.81 -3.19 -11.46
N VAL A 50 14.34 -4.38 -11.74
CA VAL A 50 14.78 -5.31 -10.69
C VAL A 50 16.11 -4.85 -10.09
N LYS A 51 17.09 -4.46 -10.92
CA LYS A 51 18.42 -4.03 -10.46
C LYS A 51 18.34 -2.93 -9.40
N GLY A 52 17.51 -1.92 -9.60
CA GLY A 52 17.31 -0.86 -8.60
C GLY A 52 16.73 -1.36 -7.27
N LEU A 53 15.85 -2.38 -7.28
CA LEU A 53 15.36 -3.01 -6.05
C LEU A 53 16.46 -3.81 -5.35
N SER A 54 17.24 -4.58 -6.13
CA SER A 54 18.36 -5.35 -5.60
C SER A 54 19.41 -4.47 -4.95
N GLU A 55 19.67 -3.29 -5.52
CA GLU A 55 20.69 -2.38 -5.03
C GLU A 55 20.23 -1.55 -3.84
N TYR A 56 19.11 -0.83 -3.99
CA TYR A 56 18.66 0.19 -3.02
C TYR A 56 17.41 -0.22 -2.22
N GLY A 57 16.81 -1.36 -2.55
CA GLY A 57 15.56 -1.80 -1.94
C GLY A 57 14.38 -1.00 -2.44
N THR A 58 13.27 -1.06 -1.71
CA THR A 58 12.10 -0.21 -2.01
C THR A 58 12.38 1.29 -1.79
N PRO A 59 13.25 1.74 -0.85
CA PRO A 59 13.60 3.16 -0.68
C PRO A 59 14.23 3.86 -1.89
N ARG A 60 14.65 3.11 -2.93
CA ARG A 60 15.04 3.67 -4.24
C ARG A 60 14.05 4.70 -4.81
N ASN A 61 12.79 4.60 -4.38
CA ASN A 61 11.71 5.42 -4.87
C ASN A 61 11.75 6.86 -4.32
N VAL A 62 12.37 7.10 -3.16
CA VAL A 62 12.28 8.38 -2.41
C VAL A 62 12.65 9.58 -3.29
N LEU A 63 13.88 9.62 -3.81
CA LEU A 63 14.35 10.75 -4.61
C LEU A 63 13.57 10.88 -5.92
N SER A 64 13.27 9.76 -6.58
CA SER A 64 12.47 9.75 -7.81
C SER A 64 11.07 10.33 -7.60
N MET A 65 10.45 10.06 -6.45
CA MET A 65 9.11 10.53 -6.12
C MET A 65 9.12 11.99 -5.71
N ASN A 66 10.15 12.40 -4.97
CA ASN A 66 10.33 13.80 -4.62
C ASN A 66 10.55 14.66 -5.86
N ALA A 67 11.44 14.23 -6.76
CA ALA A 67 11.71 14.94 -8.02
C ALA A 67 10.47 15.01 -8.92
N ALA A 68 9.59 14.01 -8.86
CA ALA A 68 8.34 14.00 -9.62
C ALA A 68 7.18 14.74 -8.92
N GLY A 69 7.38 15.31 -7.73
CA GLY A 69 6.31 15.98 -6.97
C GLY A 69 5.20 15.05 -6.50
N ILE A 70 5.55 13.84 -6.07
CA ILE A 70 4.63 12.81 -5.58
C ILE A 70 5.11 12.11 -4.30
N LEU A 71 6.08 12.69 -3.57
CA LEU A 71 6.54 12.16 -2.28
C LEU A 71 5.75 12.84 -1.15
N PRO A 72 4.82 12.15 -0.47
CA PRO A 72 3.95 12.81 0.48
C PRO A 72 4.68 13.33 1.72
N THR A 73 4.28 14.53 2.16
CA THR A 73 4.95 15.27 3.23
C THR A 73 3.93 15.97 4.14
N ARG A 74 4.23 16.05 5.44
CA ARG A 74 3.38 16.65 6.49
C ARG A 74 1.92 16.18 6.43
N ASN A 75 1.66 14.89 6.73
CA ASN A 75 0.31 14.31 6.62
C ASN A 75 -0.41 14.66 5.30
N TRP A 76 0.31 14.62 4.17
CA TRP A 76 -0.19 14.96 2.82
C TRP A 76 -0.48 16.44 2.51
N GLN A 77 -0.04 17.38 3.34
CA GLN A 77 -0.16 18.81 3.02
C GLN A 77 0.56 19.19 1.72
N THR A 78 1.64 18.49 1.36
CA THR A 78 2.40 18.65 0.10
C THR A 78 2.97 17.32 -0.38
N GLU A 79 3.55 17.30 -1.59
CA GLU A 79 4.23 16.16 -2.21
C GLU A 79 5.72 16.40 -2.50
N MET A 80 6.29 17.34 -1.77
CA MET A 80 7.70 17.71 -1.83
C MET A 80 8.28 17.70 -0.42
N PHE A 81 9.39 17.00 -0.23
CA PHE A 81 10.17 17.02 1.00
C PHE A 81 11.57 17.55 0.73
N LYS A 82 11.94 18.63 1.41
CA LYS A 82 13.29 19.20 1.31
C LYS A 82 14.36 18.24 1.85
N GLY A 83 14.03 17.47 2.89
CA GLY A 83 14.93 16.50 3.54
C GLY A 83 14.98 15.12 2.86
N ALA A 84 14.45 14.95 1.64
CA ALA A 84 14.34 13.64 0.99
C ALA A 84 15.69 12.93 0.81
N GLU A 85 16.79 13.68 0.63
CA GLU A 85 18.15 13.13 0.52
C GLU A 85 18.52 12.31 1.75
N GLY A 86 18.26 12.83 2.96
CA GLY A 86 18.65 12.20 4.23
C GLY A 86 17.95 10.88 4.54
N ILE A 87 16.89 10.55 3.78
CA ILE A 87 16.09 9.33 3.93
C ILE A 87 16.04 8.51 2.63
N SER A 88 16.88 8.85 1.65
CA SER A 88 16.96 8.17 0.36
C SER A 88 17.50 6.75 0.47
N GLY A 89 17.25 5.92 -0.55
CA GLY A 89 17.87 4.59 -0.64
C GLY A 89 19.39 4.66 -0.77
N GLU A 90 19.90 5.72 -1.38
CA GLU A 90 21.31 6.06 -1.53
C GLU A 90 21.94 6.35 -0.17
N THR A 91 21.39 7.29 0.60
CA THR A 91 21.86 7.60 1.97
C THR A 91 21.74 6.39 2.88
N MET A 92 20.66 5.62 2.77
CA MET A 92 20.48 4.39 3.53
C MET A 92 21.59 3.38 3.22
N LYS A 93 21.89 3.15 1.94
CA LYS A 93 22.96 2.25 1.48
C LYS A 93 24.32 2.65 2.04
N GLU A 94 24.62 3.95 2.05
CA GLU A 94 25.88 4.47 2.56
C GLU A 94 26.01 4.38 4.08
N GLN A 95 24.96 4.75 4.82
CA GLN A 95 25.05 4.93 6.26
C GLN A 95 24.76 3.66 7.06
N VAL A 96 23.71 2.91 6.70
CA VAL A 96 23.15 1.88 7.60
C VAL A 96 23.13 0.47 7.01
N VAL A 97 23.06 0.31 5.68
CA VAL A 97 23.01 -1.04 5.07
C VAL A 97 24.34 -1.77 5.24
N LYS A 98 24.28 -3.00 5.75
CA LYS A 98 25.43 -3.92 5.88
C LYS A 98 25.31 -5.18 5.02
N GLY A 99 24.16 -5.39 4.38
CA GLY A 99 23.97 -6.49 3.46
C GLY A 99 22.55 -6.55 2.90
N HIS A 100 22.29 -7.61 2.14
CA HIS A 100 20.99 -7.87 1.54
C HIS A 100 20.42 -9.19 2.05
N ARG A 101 19.10 -9.28 2.12
CA ARG A 101 18.38 -10.52 2.40
C ARG A 101 17.36 -10.79 1.32
N ALA A 102 16.97 -12.06 1.22
CA ALA A 102 16.00 -12.55 0.26
C ALA A 102 14.83 -13.20 0.99
N CYS A 103 13.62 -13.04 0.43
CA CYS A 103 12.54 -13.97 0.71
C CYS A 103 12.87 -15.36 0.14
N PHE A 104 12.13 -16.38 0.57
CA PHE A 104 12.31 -17.75 0.07
C PHE A 104 12.28 -17.79 -1.47
N ALA A 105 13.28 -18.46 -2.06
CA ALA A 105 13.47 -18.65 -3.50
C ALA A 105 13.53 -17.36 -4.36
N CYS A 106 13.69 -16.19 -3.74
CA CYS A 106 13.73 -14.92 -4.47
C CYS A 106 15.15 -14.58 -4.93
N SER A 107 15.33 -14.26 -6.21
CA SER A 107 16.60 -13.81 -6.79
C SER A 107 16.77 -12.28 -6.81
N ILE A 108 15.77 -11.52 -6.34
CA ILE A 108 15.79 -10.05 -6.34
C ILE A 108 16.59 -9.48 -5.15
N ASN A 109 16.53 -10.11 -3.96
CA ASN A 109 17.24 -9.65 -2.75
C ASN A 109 16.93 -8.18 -2.37
N CYS A 110 15.65 -7.78 -2.43
CA CYS A 110 15.27 -6.38 -2.20
C CYS A 110 15.45 -5.94 -0.74
N THR A 111 15.30 -6.84 0.24
CA THR A 111 15.41 -6.52 1.66
C THR A 111 16.82 -6.09 2.04
N LYS A 112 16.93 -5.00 2.81
CA LYS A 112 18.21 -4.47 3.30
C LYS A 112 18.41 -4.84 4.75
N TYR A 113 19.56 -5.41 5.05
CA TYR A 113 19.98 -5.66 6.43
C TYR A 113 20.70 -4.40 6.91
N SER A 114 20.05 -3.63 7.78
CA SER A 114 20.52 -2.32 8.22
C SER A 114 20.90 -2.34 9.69
N VAL A 115 22.01 -1.67 10.02
CA VAL A 115 22.59 -1.64 11.35
C VAL A 115 22.95 -0.21 11.73
N VAL A 116 22.33 0.30 12.79
CA VAL A 116 22.77 1.49 13.51
C VAL A 116 23.50 0.99 14.78
N PRO A 117 24.84 1.03 14.84
CA PRO A 117 25.59 0.28 15.84
C PRO A 117 25.55 0.89 17.25
N SER A 118 25.33 2.20 17.37
CA SER A 118 25.39 2.95 18.62
C SER A 118 24.57 4.24 18.56
N GLY A 119 24.50 4.96 19.68
CA GLY A 119 23.70 6.18 19.82
C GLY A 119 22.23 5.91 20.16
N LYS A 120 21.44 6.97 20.30
CA LYS A 120 20.03 6.87 20.73
C LYS A 120 19.13 6.10 19.77
N TYR A 121 19.52 5.97 18.50
CA TYR A 121 18.77 5.24 17.47
C TYR A 121 19.38 3.87 17.13
N LYS A 122 20.21 3.30 18.03
CA LYS A 122 20.77 1.97 17.86
C LYS A 122 19.66 0.95 17.53
N SER A 123 19.83 0.22 16.44
CA SER A 123 18.84 -0.71 15.89
C SER A 123 19.46 -1.68 14.89
N ILE A 124 18.86 -2.87 14.75
CA ILE A 124 19.23 -3.87 13.74
C ILE A 124 17.95 -4.42 13.12
N ILE A 125 17.76 -4.17 11.82
CA ILE A 125 16.48 -4.43 11.15
C ILE A 125 16.66 -5.00 9.73
N ASN A 126 15.55 -5.48 9.18
CA ASN A 126 15.40 -5.85 7.78
C ASN A 126 14.58 -4.78 7.06
N GLY A 127 15.19 -3.62 6.79
CA GLY A 127 14.52 -2.42 6.34
C GLY A 127 15.39 -1.19 6.60
N PRO A 128 14.80 0.02 6.74
CA PRO A 128 13.38 0.28 6.54
C PRO A 128 12.99 0.11 5.06
N ASP A 129 11.75 -0.34 4.81
CA ASP A 129 11.17 -0.30 3.47
C ASP A 129 10.68 1.12 3.12
N TYR A 130 10.40 1.37 1.83
CA TYR A 130 9.85 2.65 1.34
C TYR A 130 8.67 3.13 2.17
N GLU A 131 7.77 2.22 2.54
CA GLU A 131 6.57 2.57 3.29
C GLU A 131 6.89 3.06 4.72
N THR A 132 7.94 2.54 5.35
CA THR A 132 8.46 3.07 6.63
C THR A 132 9.12 4.42 6.40
N VAL A 133 9.93 4.51 5.33
CA VAL A 133 10.71 5.69 5.02
C VAL A 133 9.84 6.91 4.75
N TYR A 134 8.80 6.81 3.91
CA TYR A 134 7.89 7.95 3.74
C TYR A 134 7.05 8.18 5.01
N GLY A 135 6.51 7.11 5.62
CA GLY A 135 5.51 7.20 6.67
C GLY A 135 6.05 7.92 7.91
N PHE A 136 7.23 7.53 8.38
CA PHE A 136 7.85 8.17 9.53
C PHE A 136 8.89 9.23 9.15
N GLY A 137 9.34 9.25 7.90
CA GLY A 137 10.23 10.27 7.36
C GLY A 137 9.45 11.48 6.84
N SER A 138 9.23 11.55 5.53
CA SER A 138 8.64 12.73 4.88
C SER A 138 7.27 13.13 5.42
N ILE A 139 6.41 12.17 5.76
CA ILE A 139 5.08 12.44 6.33
C ILE A 139 5.14 13.11 7.70
N CYS A 140 6.19 12.84 8.49
CA CYS A 140 6.45 13.45 9.79
C CYS A 140 7.56 14.54 9.76
N GLU A 141 8.10 14.83 8.58
CA GLU A 141 9.30 15.65 8.33
C GLU A 141 10.58 15.25 9.04
N VAL A 142 10.76 13.96 9.30
CA VAL A 142 12.03 13.43 9.83
C VAL A 142 12.95 13.07 8.65
N ASP A 143 14.16 13.63 8.63
CA ASP A 143 15.16 13.40 7.59
C ASP A 143 16.38 12.57 8.05
N ASP A 144 16.30 11.89 9.19
CA ASP A 144 17.37 11.02 9.71
C ASP A 144 17.05 9.53 9.49
N ILE A 145 17.68 8.90 8.50
CA ILE A 145 17.51 7.47 8.21
C ILE A 145 17.75 6.55 9.43
N ARG A 146 18.58 6.95 10.39
CA ARG A 146 18.85 6.16 11.60
C ARG A 146 17.65 6.17 12.55
N ALA A 147 16.98 7.32 12.68
CA ALA A 147 15.73 7.40 13.41
C ALA A 147 14.65 6.53 12.76
N LEU A 148 14.61 6.49 11.42
CA LEU A 148 13.69 5.62 10.68
C LEU A 148 14.01 4.14 10.88
N CYS A 149 15.28 3.75 10.99
CA CYS A 149 15.63 2.38 11.41
C CYS A 149 15.11 2.06 12.82
N LYS A 150 15.15 3.03 13.75
CA LYS A 150 14.69 2.82 15.12
C LYS A 150 13.17 2.66 15.19
N VAL A 151 12.39 3.46 14.47
CA VAL A 151 10.92 3.31 14.47
C VAL A 151 10.45 2.05 13.73
N ASP A 152 11.19 1.60 12.71
CA ASP A 152 10.96 0.31 12.05
C ASP A 152 11.09 -0.84 13.05
N GLU A 153 12.18 -0.87 13.83
CA GLU A 153 12.40 -1.85 14.92
C GLU A 153 11.26 -1.83 15.94
N VAL A 154 10.80 -0.63 16.32
CA VAL A 154 9.67 -0.46 17.25
C VAL A 154 8.37 -1.05 16.68
N CYS A 155 8.07 -0.78 15.41
CA CYS A 155 6.87 -1.30 14.76
C CYS A 155 6.91 -2.83 14.64
N ASP A 156 8.07 -3.38 14.28
CA ASP A 156 8.27 -4.83 14.15
C ASP A 156 8.16 -5.54 15.51
N GLU A 157 8.76 -4.99 16.57
CA GLU A 157 8.71 -5.57 17.92
C GLU A 157 7.29 -5.58 18.49
N TYR A 158 6.52 -4.51 18.28
CA TYR A 158 5.12 -4.46 18.70
C TYR A 158 4.16 -5.17 17.74
N GLY A 159 4.61 -5.56 16.54
CA GLY A 159 3.79 -6.20 15.52
C GLY A 159 2.67 -5.30 14.99
N ILE A 160 2.93 -4.00 14.83
CA ILE A 160 1.95 -3.00 14.36
C ILE A 160 2.18 -2.62 12.90
N ASP A 161 1.11 -2.23 12.19
CA ASP A 161 1.23 -1.72 10.83
C ASP A 161 1.89 -0.34 10.82
N LEU A 162 3.13 -0.28 10.31
CA LEU A 162 3.91 0.94 10.20
C LEU A 162 3.19 2.04 9.40
N ILE A 163 2.40 1.72 8.37
CA ILE A 163 1.68 2.74 7.59
C ILE A 163 0.57 3.34 8.46
N GLN A 164 -0.21 2.49 9.12
CA GLN A 164 -1.28 2.94 10.00
C GLN A 164 -0.74 3.73 11.21
N ALA A 165 0.37 3.27 11.80
CA ALA A 165 1.01 3.91 12.93
C ALA A 165 1.57 5.28 12.53
N SER A 166 2.31 5.37 11.44
CA SER A 166 2.89 6.63 10.96
C SER A 166 1.84 7.66 10.58
N MET A 167 0.78 7.26 9.87
CA MET A 167 -0.31 8.17 9.54
C MET A 167 -1.08 8.64 10.79
N SER A 168 -1.18 7.80 11.83
CA SER A 168 -1.73 8.20 13.13
C SER A 168 -0.85 9.21 13.85
N VAL A 169 0.48 9.03 13.81
CA VAL A 169 1.44 9.99 14.36
C VAL A 169 1.39 11.31 13.61
N ALA A 170 1.40 11.29 12.28
CA ALA A 170 1.37 12.49 11.46
C ALA A 170 0.06 13.27 11.60
N TRP A 171 -1.07 12.58 11.70
CA TRP A 171 -2.35 13.21 12.02
C TRP A 171 -2.32 13.89 13.40
N ALA A 172 -1.68 13.26 14.40
CA ALA A 172 -1.51 13.86 15.73
C ALA A 172 -0.57 15.08 15.70
N MET A 173 0.49 15.06 14.89
CA MET A 173 1.35 16.23 14.63
C MET A 173 0.57 17.37 13.99
N GLU A 174 -0.28 17.09 12.99
CA GLU A 174 -1.14 18.11 12.38
C GLU A 174 -2.20 18.65 13.37
N CYS A 175 -2.74 17.80 14.24
CA CYS A 175 -3.61 18.25 15.34
C CYS A 175 -2.86 19.18 16.31
N TYR A 176 -1.60 18.87 16.62
CA TYR A 176 -0.77 19.70 17.50
C TYR A 176 -0.42 21.04 16.86
N GLU A 177 -0.01 21.04 15.58
CA GLU A 177 0.22 22.26 14.77
C GLU A 177 -1.02 23.18 14.77
N LYS A 178 -2.22 22.61 14.64
CA LYS A 178 -3.48 23.36 14.63
C LYS A 178 -4.01 23.71 16.02
N GLY A 179 -3.29 23.38 17.09
CA GLY A 179 -3.71 23.62 18.48
C GLY A 179 -4.89 22.78 18.95
N ILE A 180 -5.24 21.71 18.22
CA ILE A 180 -6.27 20.74 18.60
C ILE A 180 -5.79 19.86 19.76
N PHE A 181 -4.51 19.46 19.70
CA PHE A 181 -3.78 18.88 20.82
C PHE A 181 -2.81 19.90 21.40
N THR A 182 -2.78 19.97 22.73
CA THR A 182 -1.84 20.78 23.50
C THR A 182 -0.73 19.90 24.09
N LYS A 183 0.32 20.51 24.62
CA LYS A 183 1.39 19.79 25.33
C LYS A 183 0.88 18.97 26.53
N ALA A 184 -0.26 19.36 27.12
CA ALA A 184 -0.88 18.60 28.19
C ALA A 184 -1.55 17.32 27.64
N ASP A 185 -2.25 17.42 26.50
CA ASP A 185 -2.93 16.27 25.86
C ASP A 185 -1.94 15.21 25.37
N THR A 186 -0.72 15.62 25.02
CA THR A 186 0.35 14.74 24.53
C THR A 186 1.21 14.14 25.64
N GLY A 187 0.89 14.38 26.91
CA GLY A 187 1.72 13.92 28.05
C GLY A 187 3.09 14.60 28.10
N GLY A 188 3.21 15.81 27.56
CA GLY A 188 4.45 16.58 27.53
C GLY A 188 5.26 16.45 26.24
N LEU A 189 4.87 15.56 25.32
CA LEU A 189 5.57 15.41 24.03
C LEU A 189 5.38 16.64 23.16
N ASP A 190 6.48 17.07 22.53
CA ASP A 190 6.47 18.11 21.51
C ASP A 190 6.26 17.46 20.14
N LEU A 191 5.02 17.46 19.66
CA LEU A 191 4.64 16.90 18.36
C LEU A 191 4.82 17.89 17.20
N SER A 192 5.76 18.83 17.33
CA SER A 192 6.19 19.67 16.20
C SER A 192 6.78 18.80 15.08
N TRP A 193 6.52 19.17 13.83
CA TRP A 193 7.06 18.48 12.66
C TRP A 193 8.58 18.35 12.73
N GLY A 194 9.10 17.19 12.31
CA GLY A 194 10.53 16.86 12.33
C GLY A 194 11.06 16.38 13.70
N ASN A 195 10.24 16.35 14.75
CA ASN A 195 10.67 15.81 16.04
C ASN A 195 10.69 14.27 16.04
N ALA A 196 11.84 13.71 15.66
CA ALA A 196 12.07 12.27 15.58
C ALA A 196 11.91 11.53 16.91
N ASP A 197 12.36 12.13 18.02
CA ASP A 197 12.27 11.49 19.35
C ASP A 197 10.81 11.36 19.80
N ALA A 198 10.02 12.42 19.61
CA ALA A 198 8.59 12.41 19.92
C ALA A 198 7.81 11.46 19.00
N MET A 199 8.16 11.38 17.71
CA MET A 199 7.58 10.44 16.75
C MET A 199 7.80 8.98 17.17
N ILE A 200 9.03 8.61 17.55
CA ILE A 200 9.36 7.25 18.01
C ILE A 200 8.62 6.97 19.32
N HIS A 201 8.67 7.88 20.29
CA HIS A 201 8.03 7.66 21.59
C HIS A 201 6.51 7.53 21.48
N LEU A 202 5.85 8.35 20.65
CA LEU A 202 4.42 8.21 20.41
C LEU A 202 4.08 6.87 19.75
N THR A 203 4.95 6.36 18.88
CA THR A 203 4.79 5.03 18.27
C THR A 203 4.88 3.91 19.32
N GLU A 204 5.81 4.01 20.29
CA GLU A 204 5.87 3.08 21.42
C GLU A 204 4.60 3.15 22.28
N MET A 205 4.08 4.36 22.54
CA MET A 205 2.83 4.56 23.26
C MET A 205 1.63 3.94 22.52
N ILE A 206 1.61 3.97 21.19
CA ILE A 206 0.59 3.28 20.37
C ILE A 206 0.68 1.77 20.60
N GLY A 207 1.88 1.19 20.50
CA GLY A 207 2.10 -0.24 20.72
C GLY A 207 1.66 -0.71 22.11
N LYS A 208 1.92 0.10 23.14
CA LYS A 208 1.53 -0.18 24.54
C LYS A 208 0.11 0.25 24.90
N ARG A 209 -0.55 1.02 24.03
CA ARG A 209 -1.86 1.68 24.29
C ARG A 209 -1.84 2.55 25.55
N GLU A 210 -0.83 3.42 25.68
CA GLU A 210 -0.65 4.33 26.81
C GLU A 210 -0.94 5.79 26.43
N GLY A 211 -1.60 6.55 27.31
CA GLY A 211 -1.90 7.97 27.08
C GLY A 211 -2.55 8.25 25.72
N LEU A 212 -2.01 9.21 24.97
CA LEU A 212 -2.44 9.52 23.60
C LEU A 212 -2.33 8.30 22.65
N GLY A 213 -1.37 7.41 22.89
CA GLY A 213 -1.20 6.18 22.11
C GLY A 213 -2.41 5.24 22.20
N ALA A 214 -3.15 5.23 23.32
CA ALA A 214 -4.38 4.45 23.45
C ALA A 214 -5.49 4.91 22.50
N LEU A 215 -5.58 6.22 22.26
CA LEU A 215 -6.49 6.82 21.29
C LEU A 215 -6.05 6.47 19.87
N LEU A 216 -4.78 6.70 19.56
CA LEU A 216 -4.23 6.47 18.22
C LEU A 216 -4.19 4.99 17.82
N ALA A 217 -4.12 4.05 18.78
CA ALA A 217 -4.24 2.62 18.55
C ALA A 217 -5.63 2.16 18.03
N LYS A 218 -6.61 3.07 17.93
CA LYS A 218 -7.89 2.84 17.25
C LYS A 218 -7.82 3.14 15.73
N GLY A 219 -6.71 3.71 15.24
CA GLY A 219 -6.55 4.22 13.89
C GLY A 219 -7.09 5.66 13.72
N THR A 220 -6.57 6.40 12.73
CA THR A 220 -6.88 7.82 12.51
C THR A 220 -8.36 8.10 12.35
N ARG A 221 -9.09 7.26 11.59
CA ARG A 221 -10.53 7.44 11.35
C ARG A 221 -11.33 7.48 12.65
N GLU A 222 -11.11 6.53 13.56
CA GLU A 222 -11.84 6.47 14.83
C GLU A 222 -11.30 7.48 15.84
N ALA A 223 -9.99 7.71 15.86
CA ALA A 223 -9.38 8.74 16.71
C ALA A 223 -9.93 10.14 16.38
N ALA A 224 -10.03 10.49 15.09
CA ALA A 224 -10.52 11.80 14.65
C ALA A 224 -11.99 12.02 15.00
N LYS A 225 -12.86 11.01 14.87
CA LYS A 225 -14.26 11.10 15.32
C LYS A 225 -14.38 11.39 16.82
N ILE A 226 -13.50 10.80 17.63
CA ILE A 226 -13.50 11.00 19.08
C ILE A 226 -13.02 12.42 19.43
N VAL A 227 -11.98 12.90 18.74
CA VAL A 227 -11.40 14.22 18.98
C VAL A 227 -12.28 15.34 18.46
N GLY A 228 -12.93 15.14 17.32
CA GLY A 228 -13.77 16.13 16.65
C GLY A 228 -12.95 17.35 16.22
N LYS A 229 -13.53 18.55 16.38
CA LYS A 229 -12.89 19.85 16.07
C LYS A 229 -12.46 19.99 14.60
N GLY A 230 -13.12 19.27 13.69
CA GLY A 230 -12.81 19.28 12.26
C GLY A 230 -11.55 18.49 11.88
N SER A 231 -10.98 17.73 12.83
CA SER A 231 -9.79 16.92 12.60
C SER A 231 -10.00 15.78 11.59
N GLU A 232 -11.26 15.44 11.33
CA GLU A 232 -11.68 14.45 10.34
C GLU A 232 -11.34 14.88 8.91
N ARG A 233 -11.21 16.19 8.63
CA ARG A 233 -10.94 16.70 7.28
C ARG A 233 -9.54 16.34 6.75
N PHE A 234 -8.59 16.13 7.64
CA PHE A 234 -7.22 15.75 7.31
C PHE A 234 -6.87 14.31 7.74
N VAL A 235 -7.89 13.46 7.90
CA VAL A 235 -7.71 12.01 7.94
C VAL A 235 -7.50 11.51 6.52
N ILE A 236 -6.32 10.96 6.26
CA ILE A 236 -5.95 10.42 4.94
C ILE A 236 -6.14 8.90 4.95
N SER A 237 -7.41 8.46 4.87
CA SER A 237 -7.77 7.04 4.87
C SER A 237 -8.93 6.75 3.91
N ASN A 238 -9.06 5.50 3.51
CA ASN A 238 -10.26 4.97 2.84
C ASN A 238 -10.69 3.66 3.49
N LYS A 239 -12.01 3.49 3.70
CA LYS A 239 -12.62 2.34 4.40
C LYS A 239 -11.96 1.99 5.75
N GLY A 240 -11.38 2.99 6.44
CA GLY A 240 -10.70 2.81 7.73
C GLY A 240 -9.25 2.33 7.65
N MET A 241 -8.68 2.20 6.45
CA MET A 241 -7.26 1.91 6.25
C MET A 241 -6.53 3.17 5.77
N ASP A 242 -5.45 3.54 6.46
CA ASP A 242 -4.71 4.78 6.18
C ASP A 242 -3.93 4.69 4.87
N TRP A 243 -3.63 5.85 4.29
CA TRP A 243 -3.09 5.91 2.94
C TRP A 243 -1.61 5.52 2.86
N PRO A 244 -1.18 4.75 1.83
CA PRO A 244 0.21 4.40 1.60
C PRO A 244 0.99 5.55 0.94
N GLY A 245 2.30 5.41 0.77
CA GLY A 245 3.23 6.46 0.28
C GLY A 245 3.08 6.88 -1.18
N HIS A 246 1.91 6.78 -1.78
CA HIS A 246 1.72 6.91 -3.22
C HIS A 246 0.57 7.88 -3.53
N SER A 247 0.91 9.10 -3.97
CA SER A 247 -0.10 10.11 -4.32
C SER A 247 -1.01 9.60 -5.42
N CYS A 248 -2.30 9.90 -5.35
CA CYS A 248 -3.26 9.66 -6.42
C CYS A 248 -3.83 10.96 -7.00
N ARG A 249 -3.51 12.13 -6.40
CA ARG A 249 -3.97 13.44 -6.88
C ARG A 249 -3.65 13.71 -8.36
N PRO A 250 -2.47 13.36 -8.89
CA PRO A 250 -2.15 13.53 -10.31
C PRO A 250 -2.55 12.35 -11.22
N TRP A 251 -3.13 11.27 -10.67
CA TRP A 251 -3.28 9.98 -11.36
C TRP A 251 -4.73 9.47 -11.30
N PRO A 252 -5.60 9.87 -12.25
CA PRO A 252 -7.03 9.52 -12.24
C PRO A 252 -7.33 8.02 -12.17
N GLY A 253 -6.59 7.18 -12.90
CA GLY A 253 -6.82 5.73 -12.85
C GLY A 253 -6.40 5.12 -11.51
N THR A 254 -5.28 5.58 -10.96
CA THR A 254 -4.82 5.20 -9.64
C THR A 254 -5.82 5.63 -8.56
N ALA A 255 -6.39 6.83 -8.70
CA ALA A 255 -7.38 7.38 -7.78
C ALA A 255 -8.64 6.52 -7.70
N VAL A 256 -9.23 6.12 -8.84
CA VAL A 256 -10.40 5.22 -8.81
C VAL A 256 -10.03 3.84 -8.29
N GLY A 257 -8.84 3.33 -8.59
CA GLY A 257 -8.36 2.06 -8.02
C GLY A 257 -8.25 2.08 -6.50
N TYR A 258 -7.75 3.17 -5.91
CA TYR A 258 -7.75 3.33 -4.45
C TYR A 258 -9.15 3.49 -3.87
N ALA A 259 -10.01 4.26 -4.53
CA ALA A 259 -11.37 4.51 -4.05
C ALA A 259 -12.15 3.18 -3.98
N THR A 260 -12.07 2.37 -5.03
CA THR A 260 -12.83 1.13 -5.21
C THR A 260 -12.17 -0.12 -4.61
N GLY A 261 -10.89 -0.02 -4.20
CA GLY A 261 -10.16 -1.09 -3.55
C GLY A 261 -10.90 -1.67 -2.34
N PRO A 262 -11.12 -2.99 -2.27
CA PRO A 262 -11.93 -3.58 -1.21
C PRO A 262 -11.24 -3.56 0.16
N ARG A 263 -9.91 -3.45 0.20
CA ARG A 263 -9.15 -3.39 1.46
C ARG A 263 -9.10 -1.98 2.06
N GLY A 264 -9.51 -0.96 1.29
CA GLY A 264 -9.38 0.46 1.65
C GLY A 264 -8.16 1.12 1.00
N GLY A 265 -7.53 2.08 1.70
CA GLY A 265 -6.35 2.80 1.20
C GLY A 265 -5.12 1.89 1.05
N SER A 266 -5.02 1.11 -0.02
CA SER A 266 -3.94 0.15 -0.24
C SER A 266 -3.39 0.18 -1.67
N HIS A 267 -2.06 0.35 -1.79
CA HIS A 267 -1.34 0.33 -3.06
C HIS A 267 -1.03 -1.11 -3.54
N HIS A 268 -1.54 -2.11 -2.82
CA HIS A 268 -1.57 -3.51 -3.27
C HIS A 268 -2.86 -3.86 -3.99
N ASP A 269 -3.86 -2.98 -3.94
CA ASP A 269 -5.07 -3.10 -4.74
C ASP A 269 -4.91 -2.37 -6.08
N ILE A 270 -4.08 -1.32 -6.16
CA ILE A 270 -3.78 -0.55 -7.37
C ILE A 270 -2.31 -0.13 -7.41
N ARG A 271 -1.71 -0.02 -8.59
CA ARG A 271 -0.33 0.48 -8.79
C ARG A 271 -0.33 1.74 -9.66
N PRO A 272 0.42 2.79 -9.30
CA PRO A 272 0.51 4.02 -10.11
C PRO A 272 1.42 3.87 -11.34
N THR A 273 2.01 2.70 -11.56
CA THR A 273 3.12 2.47 -12.51
C THR A 273 2.80 2.95 -13.92
N LEU A 274 1.60 2.68 -14.44
CA LEU A 274 1.23 3.07 -15.81
C LEU A 274 1.19 4.59 -16.02
N GLU A 275 0.56 5.31 -15.09
CA GLU A 275 0.41 6.77 -15.21
C GLU A 275 1.71 7.48 -14.81
N LYS A 276 2.39 6.98 -13.76
CA LYS A 276 3.67 7.52 -13.29
C LYS A 276 4.79 7.40 -14.34
N SER A 277 4.82 6.30 -15.09
CA SER A 277 5.84 6.07 -16.13
C SER A 277 5.58 6.79 -17.44
N GLY A 278 4.40 7.39 -17.60
CA GLY A 278 3.97 8.00 -18.87
C GLY A 278 3.52 6.99 -19.93
N MET A 279 3.43 5.70 -19.61
CA MET A 279 2.84 4.70 -20.51
C MET A 279 1.36 4.98 -20.82
N VAL A 280 0.66 5.62 -19.89
CA VAL A 280 -0.70 6.12 -20.07
C VAL A 280 -0.73 7.60 -19.72
N ASP A 281 -1.28 8.42 -20.60
CA ASP A 281 -1.46 9.84 -20.37
C ASP A 281 -2.38 10.08 -19.16
N ARG A 282 -1.86 10.75 -18.12
CA ARG A 282 -2.59 11.06 -16.89
C ARG A 282 -3.70 12.11 -17.08
N THR A 283 -3.64 12.91 -18.14
CA THR A 283 -4.57 14.01 -18.40
C THR A 283 -5.87 13.55 -19.06
N VAL A 284 -5.86 12.35 -19.66
CA VAL A 284 -7.04 11.74 -20.28
C VAL A 284 -7.81 10.92 -19.24
N LEU A 285 -9.09 11.24 -19.03
CA LEU A 285 -9.94 10.53 -18.05
C LEU A 285 -10.60 9.27 -18.62
N GLU A 286 -10.79 9.18 -19.93
CA GLU A 286 -11.44 8.05 -20.58
C GLU A 286 -10.60 6.77 -20.45
N GLY A 287 -11.27 5.64 -20.20
CA GLY A 287 -10.63 4.32 -20.07
C GLY A 287 -9.90 4.08 -18.75
N LYS A 288 -9.82 5.07 -17.85
CA LYS A 288 -9.10 4.97 -16.58
C LYS A 288 -9.73 3.98 -15.60
N GLY A 289 -11.06 3.86 -15.62
CA GLY A 289 -11.76 2.83 -14.84
C GLY A 289 -11.47 1.40 -15.30
N ALA A 290 -11.39 1.20 -16.63
CA ALA A 290 -11.02 -0.09 -17.22
C ALA A 290 -9.55 -0.43 -16.92
N MET A 291 -8.64 0.55 -17.06
CA MET A 291 -7.23 0.40 -16.71
C MET A 291 -7.05 -0.03 -15.25
N ALA A 292 -7.71 0.66 -14.31
CA ALA A 292 -7.63 0.30 -12.90
C ALA A 292 -8.14 -1.13 -12.65
N SER A 293 -9.19 -1.54 -13.36
CA SER A 293 -9.74 -2.90 -13.24
C SER A 293 -8.78 -3.98 -13.72
N GLU A 294 -8.06 -3.76 -14.83
CA GLU A 294 -7.02 -4.68 -15.31
C GLU A 294 -5.82 -4.77 -14.36
N VAL A 295 -5.44 -3.64 -13.75
CA VAL A 295 -4.41 -3.62 -12.71
C VAL A 295 -4.85 -4.44 -11.50
N ASN A 296 -6.10 -4.28 -11.05
CA ASN A 296 -6.66 -5.08 -9.96
C ASN A 296 -6.62 -6.59 -10.28
N HIS A 297 -6.91 -6.99 -11.52
CA HIS A 297 -6.97 -8.40 -11.92
C HIS A 297 -5.61 -9.10 -11.83
N TRP A 298 -4.53 -8.47 -12.29
CA TRP A 298 -3.23 -9.11 -12.18
C TRP A 298 -2.74 -9.15 -10.73
N LEU A 299 -3.04 -8.12 -9.93
CA LEU A 299 -2.67 -8.07 -8.51
C LEU A 299 -3.35 -9.18 -7.70
N ILE A 300 -4.65 -9.38 -7.89
CA ILE A 300 -5.40 -10.41 -7.13
C ILE A 300 -5.05 -11.83 -7.58
N LEU A 301 -4.74 -12.02 -8.87
CA LEU A 301 -4.22 -13.29 -9.36
C LEU A 301 -2.84 -13.57 -8.77
N ALA A 302 -1.97 -12.56 -8.70
CA ALA A 302 -0.67 -12.66 -8.06
C ALA A 302 -0.75 -12.97 -6.56
N ASP A 303 -1.69 -12.35 -5.84
CA ASP A 303 -1.96 -12.65 -4.41
C ASP A 303 -2.33 -14.13 -4.22
N SER A 304 -3.18 -14.66 -5.10
CA SER A 304 -3.63 -16.06 -5.04
C SER A 304 -2.55 -17.05 -5.44
N ALA A 305 -1.69 -16.65 -6.40
CA ALA A 305 -0.50 -17.41 -6.80
C ALA A 305 0.63 -17.32 -5.77
N VAL A 306 0.51 -16.43 -4.78
CA VAL A 306 1.52 -16.11 -3.76
C VAL A 306 2.85 -15.68 -4.42
N VAL A 307 2.77 -14.88 -5.47
CA VAL A 307 3.94 -14.27 -6.13
C VAL A 307 4.10 -12.82 -5.72
N CYS A 308 5.35 -12.40 -5.48
CA CYS A 308 5.64 -11.06 -4.97
C CYS A 308 5.32 -9.97 -6.01
N HIS A 309 4.52 -8.98 -5.60
CA HIS A 309 4.17 -7.82 -6.44
C HIS A 309 5.37 -6.92 -6.78
N LEU A 310 6.47 -6.97 -6.03
CA LEU A 310 7.68 -6.22 -6.41
C LEU A 310 8.31 -6.72 -7.71
N GLY A 311 7.92 -7.91 -8.17
CA GLY A 311 8.18 -8.40 -9.51
C GLY A 311 7.21 -7.85 -10.57
N GLU A 312 6.49 -6.76 -10.32
CA GLU A 312 5.51 -6.14 -11.23
C GLU A 312 6.03 -6.03 -12.68
N SER A 313 7.28 -5.59 -12.86
CA SER A 313 7.90 -5.47 -14.19
C SER A 313 8.13 -6.81 -14.90
N ILE A 314 7.99 -7.92 -14.19
CA ILE A 314 8.06 -9.31 -14.67
C ILE A 314 6.64 -9.85 -14.91
N TRP A 315 5.71 -9.61 -13.97
CA TRP A 315 4.35 -10.17 -14.00
C TRP A 315 3.35 -9.36 -14.84
N GLY A 316 3.69 -8.13 -15.21
CA GLY A 316 2.87 -7.26 -16.06
C GLY A 316 2.34 -6.04 -15.29
N PRO A 317 2.90 -4.83 -15.50
CA PRO A 317 2.48 -3.64 -14.77
C PRO A 317 1.06 -3.16 -15.11
N ALA A 318 0.51 -3.63 -16.23
CA ALA A 318 -0.80 -3.19 -16.73
C ALA A 318 -1.92 -4.21 -16.52
N LYS A 319 -1.62 -5.49 -16.73
CA LYS A 319 -2.57 -6.60 -16.80
C LYS A 319 -1.82 -7.92 -16.65
N ILE A 320 -2.58 -9.01 -16.49
CA ILE A 320 -2.04 -10.37 -16.46
C ILE A 320 -1.23 -10.61 -17.73
N ASN A 321 -0.01 -11.12 -17.59
CA ASN A 321 0.84 -11.47 -18.73
C ASN A 321 1.20 -12.96 -18.75
N ASP A 322 1.86 -13.36 -19.83
CA ASP A 322 2.25 -14.75 -20.07
C ASP A 322 3.23 -15.27 -19.02
N ASN A 323 4.06 -14.42 -18.39
CA ASN A 323 4.97 -14.88 -17.34
C ASN A 323 4.22 -15.42 -16.12
N LEU A 324 3.13 -14.76 -15.71
CA LEU A 324 2.31 -15.21 -14.59
C LEU A 324 1.52 -16.49 -14.97
N ILE A 325 0.94 -16.51 -16.17
CA ILE A 325 0.19 -17.67 -16.68
C ILE A 325 1.09 -18.89 -16.84
N ASP A 326 2.29 -18.72 -17.42
CA ASP A 326 3.29 -19.78 -17.58
C ASP A 326 3.72 -20.37 -16.24
N ALA A 327 3.97 -19.52 -15.24
CA ALA A 327 4.35 -19.95 -13.91
C ALA A 327 3.23 -20.79 -13.27
N LEU A 328 1.99 -20.30 -13.33
CA LEU A 328 0.82 -21.02 -12.84
C LEU A 328 0.64 -22.36 -13.55
N ASN A 329 0.72 -22.38 -14.88
CA ASN A 329 0.55 -23.60 -15.67
C ASN A 329 1.67 -24.62 -15.43
N ALA A 330 2.90 -24.17 -15.19
CA ALA A 330 4.02 -25.05 -14.87
C ALA A 330 3.79 -25.78 -13.53
N VAL A 331 3.31 -25.06 -12.52
CA VAL A 331 3.07 -25.61 -11.16
C VAL A 331 1.80 -26.45 -11.09
N THR A 332 0.72 -26.01 -11.73
CA THR A 332 -0.62 -26.60 -11.56
C THR A 332 -1.01 -27.60 -12.65
N GLY A 333 -0.42 -27.49 -13.84
CA GLY A 333 -0.82 -28.28 -15.01
C GLY A 333 -2.18 -27.89 -15.61
N TRP A 334 -2.78 -26.78 -15.18
CA TRP A 334 -4.12 -26.37 -15.63
C TRP A 334 -4.20 -25.95 -17.10
N ASN A 335 -3.07 -25.56 -17.70
CA ASN A 335 -2.97 -25.09 -19.08
C ASN A 335 -3.98 -23.96 -19.40
N LEU A 336 -4.08 -23.01 -18.46
CA LEU A 336 -4.87 -21.80 -18.62
C LEU A 336 -4.37 -20.96 -19.80
N ASP A 337 -5.32 -20.42 -20.57
CA ASP A 337 -5.08 -19.26 -21.43
C ASP A 337 -5.35 -17.94 -20.68
N TYR A 338 -5.15 -16.80 -21.37
CA TYR A 338 -5.40 -15.47 -20.81
C TYR A 338 -6.86 -15.29 -20.37
N ALA A 339 -7.83 -15.71 -21.18
CA ALA A 339 -9.24 -15.50 -20.89
C ALA A 339 -9.67 -16.27 -19.63
N GLN A 340 -9.16 -17.49 -19.45
CA GLN A 340 -9.40 -18.29 -18.27
C GLN A 340 -8.73 -17.70 -17.02
N ALA A 341 -7.47 -17.26 -17.12
CA ALA A 341 -6.76 -16.61 -16.02
C ALA A 341 -7.43 -15.29 -15.61
N HIS A 342 -7.83 -14.48 -16.58
CA HIS A 342 -8.57 -13.23 -16.38
C HIS A 342 -9.92 -13.48 -15.71
N LYS A 343 -10.69 -14.48 -16.17
CA LYS A 343 -11.97 -14.86 -15.53
C LYS A 343 -11.80 -15.34 -14.08
N ILE A 344 -10.69 -16.00 -13.75
CA ILE A 344 -10.36 -16.36 -12.36
C ILE A 344 -10.14 -15.09 -11.52
N ALA A 345 -9.32 -14.16 -12.01
CA ALA A 345 -9.05 -12.91 -11.32
C ALA A 345 -10.32 -12.04 -11.14
N GLU A 346 -11.14 -11.93 -12.18
CA GLU A 346 -12.41 -11.20 -12.14
C GLU A 346 -13.36 -11.82 -11.11
N ARG A 347 -13.47 -13.16 -11.06
CA ARG A 347 -14.25 -13.87 -10.04
C ARG A 347 -13.76 -13.56 -8.63
N GLN A 348 -12.45 -13.58 -8.40
CA GLN A 348 -11.86 -13.29 -7.09
C GLN A 348 -12.20 -11.87 -6.63
N TRP A 349 -12.03 -10.88 -7.52
CA TRP A 349 -12.31 -9.49 -7.20
C TRP A 349 -13.80 -9.26 -6.89
N ASN A 350 -14.69 -9.84 -7.71
CA ASN A 350 -16.13 -9.75 -7.48
C ASN A 350 -16.55 -10.44 -6.19
N MET A 351 -15.97 -11.60 -5.84
CA MET A 351 -16.25 -12.28 -4.57
C MET A 351 -15.87 -11.42 -3.37
N ILE A 352 -14.73 -10.72 -3.41
CA ILE A 352 -14.33 -9.79 -2.35
C ILE A 352 -15.30 -8.59 -2.30
N ARG A 353 -15.74 -8.06 -3.45
CA ARG A 353 -16.77 -7.00 -3.48
C ARG A 353 -18.09 -7.47 -2.87
N CYS A 354 -18.51 -8.71 -3.14
CA CYS A 354 -19.71 -9.29 -2.54
C CYS A 354 -19.59 -9.33 -1.01
N PHE A 355 -18.45 -9.78 -0.49
CA PHE A 355 -18.18 -9.76 0.94
C PHE A 355 -18.25 -8.33 1.50
N ALA A 356 -17.55 -7.37 0.87
CA ALA A 356 -17.56 -5.98 1.33
C ALA A 356 -18.97 -5.38 1.35
N ALA A 357 -19.78 -5.64 0.32
CA ALA A 357 -21.16 -5.18 0.23
C ALA A 357 -22.06 -5.80 1.31
N ARG A 358 -21.91 -7.11 1.59
CA ARG A 358 -22.62 -7.78 2.69
C ARG A 358 -22.28 -7.15 4.04
N GLU A 359 -21.01 -6.79 4.25
CA GLU A 359 -20.56 -6.10 5.48
C GLU A 359 -20.92 -4.60 5.52
N GLY A 360 -21.65 -4.09 4.51
CA GLY A 360 -22.23 -2.75 4.51
C GLY A 360 -21.48 -1.69 3.72
N PHE A 361 -20.41 -2.04 2.99
CA PHE A 361 -19.74 -1.08 2.10
C PHE A 361 -20.56 -0.84 0.83
N THR A 362 -20.69 0.43 0.46
CA THR A 362 -21.49 0.87 -0.68
C THR A 362 -20.65 1.71 -1.64
N ARG A 363 -21.26 2.14 -2.76
CA ARG A 363 -20.69 3.19 -3.62
C ARG A 363 -20.24 4.44 -2.87
N ASN A 364 -20.87 4.80 -1.74
CA ASN A 364 -20.49 5.98 -0.97
C ASN A 364 -19.15 5.82 -0.24
N ASP A 365 -18.76 4.57 0.04
CA ASP A 365 -17.47 4.23 0.62
C ASP A 365 -16.37 4.07 -0.43
N ASP A 366 -16.73 4.09 -1.71
CA ASP A 366 -15.77 4.19 -2.81
C ASP A 366 -15.38 5.66 -3.01
N THR A 367 -14.61 6.19 -2.07
CA THR A 367 -14.19 7.60 -2.01
C THR A 367 -12.68 7.74 -1.81
N LEU A 368 -12.21 8.98 -1.95
CA LEU A 368 -10.87 9.40 -1.56
C LEU A 368 -10.92 10.20 -0.25
N PRO A 369 -9.78 10.41 0.43
CA PRO A 369 -9.63 11.42 1.47
C PRO A 369 -10.11 12.80 1.00
N ILE A 370 -10.74 13.56 1.90
CA ILE A 370 -11.27 14.91 1.59
C ILE A 370 -10.19 15.80 1.00
N ARG A 371 -8.99 15.81 1.61
CA ARG A 371 -7.81 16.53 1.11
C ARG A 371 -7.48 16.22 -0.35
N PHE A 372 -7.61 14.97 -0.81
CA PHE A 372 -7.31 14.62 -2.21
C PHE A 372 -8.37 15.07 -3.20
N MET A 373 -9.58 15.37 -2.73
CA MET A 373 -10.68 15.85 -3.54
C MET A 373 -10.83 17.37 -3.54
N GLU A 374 -10.33 18.05 -2.50
CA GLU A 374 -10.58 19.47 -2.28
C GLU A 374 -9.31 20.32 -2.25
N GLU A 375 -8.14 19.75 -1.94
CA GLU A 375 -6.88 20.49 -1.79
C GLU A 375 -5.90 20.14 -2.93
N PRO A 376 -5.73 21.02 -3.93
CA PRO A 376 -4.75 20.82 -4.98
C PRO A 376 -3.33 20.74 -4.44
N VAL A 377 -2.48 19.94 -5.08
CA VAL A 377 -1.05 19.90 -4.80
C VAL A 377 -0.49 21.34 -4.82
N PRO A 378 0.13 21.84 -3.75
CA PRO A 378 0.46 23.26 -3.63
C PRO A 378 1.68 23.69 -4.45
N GLU A 379 2.63 22.77 -4.68
CA GLU A 379 3.94 23.07 -5.26
C GLU A 379 4.53 21.89 -6.06
N GLY A 380 5.70 22.10 -6.66
CA GLY A 380 6.42 21.08 -7.42
C GLY A 380 5.79 20.76 -8.78
N PRO A 381 6.31 19.73 -9.49
CA PRO A 381 5.88 19.38 -10.85
C PRO A 381 4.40 19.00 -10.99
N MET A 382 3.76 18.57 -9.90
CA MET A 382 2.35 18.17 -9.89
C MET A 382 1.41 19.26 -9.37
N LYS A 383 1.90 20.50 -9.18
CA LYS A 383 1.12 21.63 -8.69
C LYS A 383 -0.23 21.75 -9.41
N GLY A 384 -1.29 21.95 -8.63
CA GLY A 384 -2.66 22.08 -9.11
C GLY A 384 -3.39 20.75 -9.34
N SER A 385 -2.69 19.61 -9.25
CA SER A 385 -3.34 18.30 -9.38
C SER A 385 -4.28 18.04 -8.19
N VAL A 386 -5.49 17.58 -8.48
CA VAL A 386 -6.55 17.23 -7.53
C VAL A 386 -7.51 16.27 -8.24
N ILE A 387 -8.24 15.45 -7.49
CA ILE A 387 -9.31 14.60 -8.04
C ILE A 387 -10.65 15.06 -7.46
N PRO A 388 -11.30 16.07 -8.05
CA PRO A 388 -12.59 16.57 -7.56
C PRO A 388 -13.63 15.45 -7.52
N LYS A 389 -14.62 15.61 -6.63
CA LYS A 389 -15.68 14.62 -6.45
C LYS A 389 -16.36 14.22 -7.76
N ASP A 390 -16.68 15.16 -8.62
CA ASP A 390 -17.35 14.88 -9.91
C ASP A 390 -16.46 14.07 -10.85
N THR A 391 -15.15 14.37 -10.88
CA THR A 391 -14.16 13.57 -11.61
C THR A 391 -14.12 12.15 -11.08
N LEU A 392 -14.08 11.96 -9.75
CA LEU A 392 -14.10 10.64 -9.13
C LEU A 392 -15.36 9.85 -9.47
N GLU A 393 -16.55 10.48 -9.43
CA GLU A 393 -17.81 9.83 -9.77
C GLU A 393 -17.85 9.39 -11.25
N GLY A 394 -17.29 10.18 -12.16
CA GLY A 394 -17.10 9.80 -13.56
C GLY A 394 -16.19 8.58 -13.73
N LEU A 395 -15.06 8.56 -13.03
CA LEU A 395 -14.12 7.43 -13.05
C LEU A 395 -14.74 6.16 -12.44
N LYS A 396 -15.50 6.29 -11.35
CA LYS A 396 -16.26 5.18 -10.73
C LYS A 396 -17.27 4.59 -11.71
N ASN A 397 -17.96 5.42 -12.49
CA ASN A 397 -18.89 4.93 -13.50
C ASN A 397 -18.19 4.09 -14.57
N GLN A 398 -17.04 4.54 -15.08
CA GLN A 398 -16.24 3.75 -16.03
C GLN A 398 -15.78 2.42 -15.42
N TYR A 399 -15.36 2.44 -14.16
CA TYR A 399 -14.92 1.25 -13.43
C TYR A 399 -16.07 0.26 -13.26
N TYR A 400 -17.25 0.72 -12.83
CA TYR A 400 -18.43 -0.13 -12.67
C TYR A 400 -18.97 -0.66 -14.00
N ASP A 401 -18.94 0.15 -15.07
CA ASP A 401 -19.29 -0.29 -16.42
C ASP A 401 -18.40 -1.45 -16.87
N TYR A 402 -17.08 -1.27 -16.77
CA TYR A 402 -16.12 -2.30 -17.15
C TYR A 402 -16.33 -3.60 -16.35
N ARG A 403 -16.68 -3.50 -15.07
CA ARG A 403 -16.90 -4.66 -14.21
C ARG A 403 -18.29 -5.30 -14.32
N GLY A 404 -19.24 -4.70 -15.05
CA GLY A 404 -20.63 -5.16 -15.06
C GLY A 404 -21.33 -4.99 -13.71
N TRP A 405 -21.04 -3.89 -13.01
CA TRP A 405 -21.60 -3.52 -11.72
C TRP A 405 -22.72 -2.50 -11.88
N ASP A 406 -23.69 -2.52 -10.96
CA ASP A 406 -24.74 -1.52 -10.89
C ASP A 406 -24.16 -0.18 -10.41
N LYS A 407 -24.42 0.89 -11.16
CA LYS A 407 -23.86 2.22 -10.84
C LYS A 407 -24.46 2.85 -9.59
N LYS A 408 -25.64 2.44 -9.13
CA LYS A 408 -26.25 3.05 -7.95
C LYS A 408 -25.65 2.50 -6.66
N THR A 409 -25.53 1.17 -6.62
CA THR A 409 -25.04 0.40 -5.46
C THR A 409 -23.51 0.25 -5.47
N GLY A 410 -22.91 0.21 -6.66
CA GLY A 410 -21.51 -0.18 -6.86
C GLY A 410 -21.28 -1.69 -6.73
N ASN A 411 -22.33 -2.52 -6.83
CA ASN A 411 -22.23 -3.97 -6.63
C ASN A 411 -22.32 -4.74 -7.95
N PRO A 412 -21.77 -5.97 -8.03
CA PRO A 412 -21.97 -6.85 -9.18
C PRO A 412 -23.46 -7.05 -9.49
N THR A 413 -23.83 -6.94 -10.77
CA THR A 413 -25.20 -7.24 -11.20
C THR A 413 -25.50 -8.73 -11.11
N LYS A 414 -26.78 -9.12 -11.02
CA LYS A 414 -27.18 -10.55 -11.05
C LYS A 414 -26.63 -11.29 -12.28
N ALA A 415 -26.60 -10.63 -13.44
CA ALA A 415 -26.02 -11.18 -14.65
C ALA A 415 -24.51 -11.44 -14.52
N LYS A 416 -23.76 -10.47 -13.97
CA LYS A 416 -22.31 -10.63 -13.72
C LYS A 416 -22.03 -11.72 -12.68
N LEU A 417 -22.85 -11.82 -11.63
CA LEU A 417 -22.73 -12.91 -10.64
C LEU A 417 -22.92 -14.28 -11.30
N ALA A 418 -23.92 -14.44 -12.16
CA ALA A 418 -24.14 -15.69 -12.88
C ALA A 418 -23.00 -16.03 -13.86
N GLU A 419 -22.50 -15.03 -14.59
CA GLU A 419 -21.36 -15.20 -15.50
C GLU A 419 -20.10 -15.74 -14.80
N LEU A 420 -19.89 -15.32 -13.54
CA LEU A 420 -18.75 -15.68 -12.71
C LEU A 420 -18.99 -16.91 -11.82
N GLY A 421 -20.20 -17.47 -11.77
CA GLY A 421 -20.54 -18.58 -10.87
C GLY A 421 -20.59 -18.18 -9.40
N LEU A 422 -21.09 -16.97 -9.12
CA LEU A 422 -21.23 -16.36 -7.80
C LEU A 422 -22.71 -16.09 -7.43
N GLU A 423 -23.65 -16.84 -8.02
CA GLU A 423 -25.10 -16.67 -7.82
C GLU A 423 -25.51 -16.77 -6.35
N PHE A 424 -24.78 -17.56 -5.56
CA PHE A 424 -25.00 -17.70 -4.12
C PHE A 424 -24.93 -16.37 -3.38
N ALA A 425 -24.14 -15.40 -3.87
CA ALA A 425 -23.95 -14.09 -3.24
C ALA A 425 -25.09 -13.10 -3.55
N ALA A 426 -25.95 -13.40 -4.54
CA ALA A 426 -27.00 -12.46 -4.97
C ALA A 426 -28.01 -12.15 -3.86
N LYS A 427 -28.23 -13.08 -2.91
CA LYS A 427 -29.14 -12.87 -1.77
C LYS A 427 -28.63 -11.81 -0.78
N ASP A 428 -27.32 -11.61 -0.75
CA ASP A 428 -26.67 -10.74 0.24
C ASP A 428 -26.51 -9.30 -0.28
N ILE A 429 -26.50 -9.08 -1.60
CA ILE A 429 -26.02 -7.81 -2.19
C ILE A 429 -26.90 -7.22 -3.31
N CYS A 430 -27.92 -7.93 -3.81
CA CYS A 430 -28.73 -7.54 -4.97
C CYS A 430 -30.20 -7.25 -4.64
#